data_AF-A0A2E4KI63-F1
#
_entry.id   AF-A0A2E4KI63-F1
#
_cell.length_a   1.000
_cell.length_b   1.000
_cell.length_c   1.000
_cell.angle_alpha   90.00
_cell.angle_beta   90.00
_cell.angle_gamma   90.00
#
_symmetry.space_group_name_H-M   'P 1'
#
loop_
_entity.id
_entity.type
_entity.pdbx_description
1 polymer ?
#
loop_
_entity_poly.entity_id
_entity_poly.type
_entity_poly.pdbx_seq_one_letter_code
_entity_poly.pdbx_strand_id
1 'polypeptide(L)'
;MAEPALVEWKIDKGYVLHMLLHIARSEMKNSRAFIADDNPWGCTEEERTAWTTYRKAWLAIANGSKKYINFTGTGEDIVGVTRPPMPTGWVCIMRQIGEVPPLTCRISDFDIFDPTLPADPTGFREKKTQPNTAPDGTAHNISNEFMRESE
;
A
#
# COMPACT_ATOMS: atom_id res chain seq x y z
N MET A 1 20.08 30.53 40.28
CA MET A 1 19.90 29.65 39.12
C MET A 1 18.72 30.20 38.33
N ALA A 2 18.87 30.46 37.03
CA ALA A 2 17.77 30.94 36.20
C ALA A 2 16.77 29.80 35.97
N GLU A 3 15.48 30.08 36.11
CA GLU A 3 14.43 29.10 35.78
C GLU A 3 14.50 28.76 34.29
N PRO A 4 14.44 27.47 33.92
CA PRO A 4 14.43 27.08 32.52
C PRO A 4 13.18 27.65 31.86
N ALA A 5 13.36 28.30 30.71
CA ALA A 5 12.25 28.83 29.93
C ALA A 5 11.25 27.71 29.65
N LEU A 6 9.97 27.96 29.94
CA LEU A 6 8.86 27.10 29.53
C LEU A 6 8.88 26.98 28.00
N VAL A 7 9.31 25.82 27.51
CA VAL A 7 9.22 25.49 26.09
C VAL A 7 7.75 25.30 25.77
N GLU A 8 7.13 26.34 25.24
CA GLU A 8 5.77 26.29 24.74
C GLU A 8 5.79 25.59 23.38
N TRP A 9 5.45 24.30 23.37
CA TRP A 9 5.32 23.52 22.14
C TRP A 9 4.17 24.08 21.29
N LYS A 10 4.52 24.98 20.36
CA LYS A 10 3.55 25.52 19.41
C LYS A 10 3.27 24.48 18.34
N ILE A 11 2.03 23.98 18.33
CA ILE A 11 1.54 23.14 17.24
C ILE A 11 1.49 23.98 15.97
N ASP A 12 2.32 23.62 14.97
CA ASP A 12 2.16 24.16 13.63
C ASP A 12 0.91 23.54 12.98
N LYS A 13 -0.21 24.27 13.08
CA LYS A 13 -1.50 23.87 12.50
C LYS A 13 -1.43 23.72 10.98
N GLY A 14 -0.54 24.46 10.30
CA GLY A 14 -0.35 24.36 8.85
C GLY A 14 0.31 23.04 8.46
N TYR A 15 1.36 22.65 9.18
CA TYR A 15 2.03 21.37 8.99
C TYR A 15 1.10 20.17 9.25
N VAL A 16 0.35 20.19 10.37
CA VAL A 16 -0.62 19.14 10.72
C VAL A 16 -1.69 18.97 9.64
N LEU A 17 -2.23 20.08 9.13
CA LEU A 17 -3.22 20.06 8.06
C LEU A 17 -2.65 19.49 6.76
N HIS A 18 -1.46 19.94 6.38
CA HIS A 18 -0.78 19.46 5.17
C HIS A 18 -0.53 17.96 5.22
N MET A 19 -0.05 17.44 6.35
CA MET A 19 0.22 16.02 6.55
C MET A 19 -1.06 15.15 6.50
N LEU A 20 -2.13 15.55 7.19
CA LEU A 20 -3.40 14.81 7.15
C LEU A 20 -4.00 14.77 5.75
N LEU A 21 -3.96 15.89 5.03
CA LEU A 21 -4.43 15.95 3.64
C LEU A 21 -3.56 15.10 2.72
N HIS A 22 -2.25 15.07 2.96
CA HIS A 22 -1.33 14.22 2.20
C HIS A 22 -1.67 12.73 2.37
N ILE A 23 -1.88 12.29 3.62
CA ILE A 23 -2.24 10.91 3.94
C ILE A 23 -3.57 10.54 3.30
N ALA A 24 -4.61 11.36 3.48
CA ALA A 24 -5.92 11.10 2.88
C ALA A 24 -5.84 11.03 1.34
N ARG A 25 -5.03 11.89 0.69
CA ARG A 25 -4.80 11.84 -0.76
C ARG A 25 -4.07 10.57 -1.19
N SER A 26 -3.08 10.13 -0.42
CA SER A 26 -2.36 8.88 -0.66
C SER A 26 -3.34 7.70 -0.63
N GLU A 27 -4.20 7.64 0.38
CA GLU A 27 -5.24 6.61 0.50
C GLU A 27 -6.23 6.63 -0.67
N MET A 28 -6.63 7.81 -1.14
CA MET A 28 -7.50 7.93 -2.33
C MET A 28 -6.83 7.40 -3.59
N LYS A 29 -5.51 7.61 -3.73
CA LYS A 29 -4.72 7.15 -4.86
C LYS A 29 -4.57 5.63 -4.84
N ASN A 30 -4.20 5.06 -3.69
CA ASN A 30 -3.99 3.62 -3.52
C ASN A 30 -5.29 2.83 -3.75
N SER A 31 -6.41 3.33 -3.22
CA SER A 31 -7.70 2.64 -3.31
C SER A 31 -8.51 2.95 -4.58
N ARG A 32 -7.97 3.73 -5.54
CA ARG A 32 -8.74 4.17 -6.73
C ARG A 32 -9.17 3.00 -7.60
N ALA A 33 -8.27 2.07 -7.86
CA ALA A 33 -8.55 0.97 -8.79
C ALA A 33 -9.58 -0.03 -8.22
N PHE A 34 -9.69 -0.16 -6.88
CA PHE A 34 -10.62 -1.09 -6.24
C PHE A 34 -12.08 -0.65 -6.29
N ILE A 35 -12.34 0.61 -6.64
CA ILE A 35 -13.71 1.14 -6.79
C ILE A 35 -14.00 1.62 -8.22
N ALA A 36 -13.07 1.42 -9.15
CA ALA A 36 -13.24 1.86 -10.54
C ALA A 36 -14.38 1.10 -11.22
N ASP A 37 -15.06 1.77 -12.16
CA ASP A 37 -16.27 1.23 -12.79
C ASP A 37 -15.98 0.04 -13.71
N ASP A 38 -14.80 0.00 -14.29
CA ASP A 38 -14.27 -1.11 -15.09
C ASP A 38 -13.82 -2.31 -14.24
N ASN A 39 -13.80 -2.16 -12.91
CA ASN A 39 -13.48 -3.19 -11.92
C ASN A 39 -12.30 -4.11 -12.30
N PRO A 40 -11.10 -3.56 -12.57
CA PRO A 40 -9.98 -4.35 -13.07
C PRO A 40 -9.47 -5.40 -12.06
N TRP A 41 -9.87 -5.28 -10.79
CA TRP A 41 -9.51 -6.20 -9.70
C TRP A 41 -10.54 -7.29 -9.43
N GLY A 42 -11.67 -7.29 -10.15
CA GLY A 42 -12.77 -8.21 -9.89
C GLY A 42 -13.28 -8.09 -8.45
N CYS A 43 -13.32 -6.88 -7.90
CA CYS A 43 -13.87 -6.63 -6.58
C CYS A 43 -15.37 -6.94 -6.55
N THR A 44 -15.83 -7.63 -5.51
CA THR A 44 -17.25 -7.82 -5.25
C THR A 44 -17.92 -6.49 -4.92
N GLU A 45 -19.25 -6.43 -5.00
CA GLU A 45 -20.00 -5.23 -4.62
C GLU A 45 -19.79 -4.87 -3.13
N GLU A 46 -19.67 -5.88 -2.27
CA GLU A 46 -19.36 -5.72 -0.85
C GLU A 46 -17.97 -5.10 -0.66
N GLU A 47 -16.95 -5.59 -1.37
CA GLU A 47 -15.59 -5.03 -1.34
C GLU A 47 -15.58 -3.57 -1.81
N ARG A 48 -16.26 -3.26 -2.92
CA ARG A 48 -16.35 -1.88 -3.44
C ARG A 48 -17.04 -0.95 -2.44
N THR A 49 -18.07 -1.44 -1.76
CA THR A 49 -18.79 -0.70 -0.71
C THR A 49 -17.91 -0.47 0.51
N ALA A 50 -17.15 -1.48 0.94
CA ALA A 50 -16.20 -1.38 2.04
C ALA A 50 -15.07 -0.38 1.71
N TRP A 51 -14.48 -0.44 0.51
CA TRP A 51 -13.47 0.52 0.05
C TRP A 51 -14.03 1.94 -0.05
N THR A 52 -15.26 2.11 -0.51
CA THR A 52 -15.91 3.42 -0.53
C THR A 52 -16.10 3.98 0.88
N THR A 53 -16.48 3.13 1.83
CA THR A 53 -16.63 3.50 3.25
C THR A 53 -15.30 3.88 3.88
N TYR A 54 -14.25 3.09 3.65
CA TYR A 54 -12.88 3.37 4.07
C TYR A 54 -12.41 4.74 3.57
N ARG A 55 -12.63 5.03 2.28
CA ARG A 55 -12.26 6.32 1.67
C ARG A 55 -13.00 7.50 2.29
N LYS A 56 -14.30 7.35 2.55
CA LYS A 56 -15.12 8.37 3.21
C LYS A 56 -14.62 8.64 4.64
N ALA A 57 -14.22 7.61 5.38
CA ALA A 57 -13.70 7.75 6.73
C ALA A 57 -12.39 8.57 6.77
N TRP A 58 -11.47 8.35 5.83
CA TRP A 58 -10.26 9.16 5.71
C TRP A 58 -10.54 10.62 5.37
N LEU A 59 -11.48 10.90 4.47
CA LEU A 59 -11.90 12.27 4.16
C LEU A 59 -12.57 12.92 5.37
N ALA A 60 -13.35 12.18 6.15
CA ALA A 60 -13.96 12.69 7.38
C ALA A 60 -12.90 13.08 8.42
N ILE A 61 -11.83 12.30 8.57
CA ILE A 61 -10.68 12.63 9.43
C ILE A 61 -9.98 13.90 8.92
N ALA A 62 -9.65 13.96 7.63
CA ALA A 62 -8.94 15.10 7.05
C ALA A 62 -9.74 16.40 7.13
N ASN A 63 -11.06 16.33 6.93
CA ASN A 63 -11.95 17.48 6.98
C ASN A 63 -12.43 17.81 8.42
N GLY A 64 -12.38 16.85 9.35
CA GLY A 64 -12.91 16.95 10.70
C GLY A 64 -12.11 17.83 11.66
N SER A 65 -12.34 17.68 12.97
CA SER A 65 -11.60 18.43 13.99
C SER A 65 -10.16 17.93 14.11
N LYS A 66 -9.21 18.86 14.21
CA LYS A 66 -7.77 18.56 14.39
C LYS A 66 -7.30 18.73 15.83
N LYS A 67 -8.26 18.90 16.75
CA LYS A 67 -7.99 19.02 18.18
C LYS A 67 -7.37 17.70 18.65
N TYR A 68 -6.19 17.77 19.25
CA TYR A 68 -5.43 16.62 19.78
C TYR A 68 -4.74 15.71 18.75
N ILE A 69 -4.66 16.12 17.48
CA ILE A 69 -3.84 15.41 16.49
C ILE A 69 -2.39 15.88 16.58
N ASN A 70 -1.46 14.94 16.75
CA ASN A 70 -0.02 15.19 16.71
C ASN A 70 0.68 14.19 15.79
N PHE A 71 1.80 14.59 15.21
CA PHE A 71 2.66 13.73 14.39
C PHE A 71 4.00 13.55 15.10
N THR A 72 4.46 12.31 15.27
CA THR A 72 5.74 12.05 15.94
C THR A 72 6.86 11.83 14.94
N GLY A 73 7.42 12.91 14.37
CA GLY A 73 8.70 12.93 13.63
C GLY A 73 8.78 12.14 12.31
N THR A 74 8.26 10.93 12.26
CA THR A 74 7.99 10.11 11.08
C THR A 74 6.52 10.32 10.69
N GLY A 75 6.25 10.58 9.42
CA GLY A 75 4.88 10.83 8.93
C GLY A 75 3.91 9.65 9.11
N GLU A 76 4.41 8.50 9.59
CA GLU A 76 3.66 7.27 9.83
C GLU A 76 3.06 7.18 11.23
N ASP A 77 3.44 8.01 12.19
CA ASP A 77 2.89 7.93 13.55
C ASP A 77 2.04 9.17 13.86
N ILE A 78 0.72 8.99 13.67
CA ILE A 78 -0.29 10.00 13.99
C ILE A 78 -0.90 9.65 15.35
N VAL A 79 -0.67 10.51 16.34
CA VAL A 79 -1.29 10.42 17.66
C VAL A 79 -2.63 11.15 17.63
N GLY A 80 -3.64 10.57 18.26
CA GLY A 80 -4.98 11.17 18.37
C GLY A 80 -5.89 10.92 17.17
N VAL A 81 -5.47 10.09 16.20
CA VAL A 81 -6.30 9.65 15.07
C VAL A 81 -6.49 8.14 15.15
N THR A 82 -7.73 7.70 15.28
CA THR A 82 -8.08 6.30 15.05
C THR A 82 -8.11 6.06 13.54
N ARG A 83 -7.13 5.29 13.03
CA ARG A 83 -7.10 4.93 11.62
C ARG A 83 -8.33 4.10 11.26
N PRO A 84 -9.01 4.40 10.14
CA PRO A 84 -10.07 3.55 9.64
C PRO A 84 -9.51 2.13 9.39
N PRO A 85 -10.22 1.07 9.79
CA PRO A 85 -9.80 -0.29 9.48
C PRO A 85 -9.87 -0.51 7.97
N MET A 86 -8.86 -1.16 7.41
CA MET A 86 -8.87 -1.60 6.03
C MET A 86 -10.01 -2.62 5.80
N PRO A 87 -10.59 -2.72 4.59
CA PRO A 87 -11.55 -3.77 4.27
C PRO A 87 -11.02 -5.16 4.61
N THR A 88 -11.91 -6.02 5.11
CA THR A 88 -11.57 -7.39 5.51
C THR A 88 -10.92 -8.16 4.37
N GLY A 89 -9.84 -8.90 4.66
CA GLY A 89 -9.14 -9.68 3.65
C GLY A 89 -8.15 -8.89 2.80
N TRP A 90 -7.98 -7.58 3.06
CA TRP A 90 -7.01 -6.72 2.40
C TRP A 90 -5.90 -6.29 3.35
N VAL A 91 -4.71 -6.09 2.81
CA VAL A 91 -3.58 -5.50 3.54
C VAL A 91 -2.83 -4.49 2.68
N CYS A 92 -2.20 -3.53 3.35
CA CYS A 92 -1.20 -2.65 2.74
C CYS A 92 0.18 -3.06 3.23
N ILE A 93 1.05 -3.40 2.29
CA ILE A 93 2.43 -3.80 2.55
C ILE A 93 3.30 -2.56 2.37
N MET A 94 3.91 -2.11 3.47
CA MET A 94 4.95 -1.09 3.44
C MET A 94 6.30 -1.80 3.42
N ARG A 95 7.14 -1.52 2.42
CA ARG A 95 8.52 -2.03 2.35
C ARG A 95 9.51 -0.96 2.84
N GLN A 96 10.70 -1.40 3.25
CA GLN A 96 11.77 -0.54 3.76
C GLN A 96 12.16 0.58 2.77
N ILE A 97 12.78 1.63 3.31
CA ILE A 97 13.23 2.84 2.59
C ILE A 97 14.06 2.45 1.36
N GLY A 98 13.56 2.78 0.16
CA GLY A 98 14.26 2.57 -1.12
C GLY A 98 13.51 1.71 -2.14
N GLU A 99 12.43 1.02 -1.77
CA GLU A 99 11.65 0.19 -2.69
C GLU A 99 10.29 0.81 -3.12
N VAL A 100 9.69 0.14 -4.12
CA VAL A 100 8.42 0.39 -4.82
C VAL A 100 7.32 0.95 -3.89
N PRO A 101 6.41 1.83 -4.40
CA PRO A 101 5.31 2.39 -3.61
C PRO A 101 4.50 1.33 -2.84
N PRO A 102 3.86 1.71 -1.70
CA PRO A 102 3.06 0.79 -0.92
C PRO A 102 2.04 0.05 -1.78
N LEU A 103 2.00 -1.27 -1.64
CA LEU A 103 1.11 -2.14 -2.39
C LEU A 103 -0.04 -2.58 -1.51
N THR A 104 -1.26 -2.44 -2.02
CA THR A 104 -2.48 -2.94 -1.39
C THR A 104 -3.01 -4.10 -2.19
N CYS A 105 -3.22 -5.25 -1.56
CA CYS A 105 -3.66 -6.48 -2.22
C CYS A 105 -4.55 -7.30 -1.27
N ARG A 106 -5.23 -8.32 -1.81
CA ARG A 106 -5.93 -9.30 -0.96
C ARG A 106 -4.89 -10.18 -0.27
N ILE A 107 -5.21 -10.64 0.93
CA ILE A 107 -4.38 -11.62 1.65
C ILE A 107 -4.30 -12.93 0.86
N SER A 108 -5.36 -13.30 0.14
CA SER A 108 -5.39 -14.46 -0.74
C SER A 108 -4.43 -14.35 -1.92
N ASP A 109 -4.01 -13.14 -2.31
CA ASP A 109 -3.10 -12.93 -3.44
C ASP A 109 -1.64 -13.15 -3.03
N PHE A 110 -1.36 -13.36 -1.74
CA PHE A 110 -0.04 -13.74 -1.30
C PHE A 110 0.27 -15.15 -1.76
N ASP A 111 1.36 -15.29 -2.51
CA ASP A 111 2.03 -16.56 -2.72
C ASP A 111 2.69 -16.96 -1.39
N ILE A 112 1.90 -17.59 -0.52
CA ILE A 112 2.45 -18.31 0.63
C ILE A 112 3.10 -19.54 0.01
N PHE A 113 4.42 -19.48 -0.14
CA PHE A 113 5.20 -20.64 -0.54
C PHE A 113 5.06 -21.72 0.55
N ASP A 114 4.11 -22.62 0.34
CA ASP A 114 4.03 -23.89 1.05
C ASP A 114 4.67 -24.95 0.14
N PRO A 115 5.89 -25.42 0.46
CA PRO A 115 6.59 -26.42 -0.36
C PRO A 115 5.88 -27.77 -0.42
N THR A 116 4.83 -27.96 0.38
CA THR A 116 4.02 -29.18 0.40
C THR A 116 2.78 -29.10 -0.47
N LEU A 117 2.38 -27.90 -0.93
CA LEU A 117 1.23 -27.72 -1.81
C LEU A 117 1.61 -27.96 -3.28
N PRO A 118 0.72 -28.60 -4.07
CA PRO A 118 0.93 -28.73 -5.51
C PRO A 118 0.92 -27.34 -6.18
N ALA A 119 1.64 -27.21 -7.29
CA ALA A 119 1.69 -25.97 -8.06
C ALA A 119 0.28 -25.51 -8.46
N ASP A 120 -0.04 -24.25 -8.17
CA ASP A 120 -1.34 -23.66 -8.50
C ASP A 120 -1.51 -23.54 -10.04
N PRO A 121 -2.47 -24.23 -10.65
CA PRO A 121 -2.72 -24.15 -12.10
C PRO A 121 -3.28 -22.80 -12.56
N THR A 122 -3.74 -21.95 -11.63
CA THR A 122 -4.25 -20.60 -11.89
C THR A 122 -3.19 -19.51 -11.68
N GLY A 123 -2.03 -19.86 -11.12
CA GLY A 123 -0.86 -19.01 -11.03
C GLY A 123 -0.39 -18.60 -12.43
N PHE A 124 -0.88 -17.45 -12.90
CA PHE A 124 -0.67 -16.95 -14.24
C PHE A 124 0.80 -16.56 -14.45
N ARG A 125 1.68 -17.53 -14.74
CA ARG A 125 2.89 -17.25 -15.53
C ARG A 125 2.45 -17.20 -16.97
N GLU A 126 1.98 -16.03 -17.42
CA GLU A 126 1.92 -15.74 -18.85
C GLU A 126 3.38 -15.67 -19.37
N LYS A 127 4.07 -16.81 -19.44
CA LYS A 127 5.12 -16.98 -20.44
C LYS A 127 4.38 -17.06 -21.77
N LYS A 128 3.95 -15.91 -22.28
CA LYS A 128 4.07 -15.71 -23.71
C LYS A 128 5.55 -15.81 -23.97
N THR A 129 5.97 -17.02 -24.31
CA THR A 129 7.22 -17.31 -24.99
C THR A 129 7.17 -16.54 -26.31
N GLN A 130 7.28 -15.20 -26.25
CA GLN A 130 7.94 -14.50 -27.33
C GLN A 130 9.38 -15.00 -27.24
N PRO A 131 9.89 -15.72 -28.25
CA PRO A 131 11.32 -15.89 -28.34
C PRO A 131 11.88 -14.46 -28.38
N ASN A 132 12.56 -14.04 -27.32
CA ASN A 132 13.44 -12.87 -27.36
C ASN A 132 14.56 -13.24 -28.33
N THR A 133 14.23 -13.11 -29.61
CA THR A 133 15.13 -13.32 -30.72
C THR A 133 15.85 -12.00 -30.86
N ALA A 134 17.15 -11.99 -30.62
CA ALA A 134 17.95 -10.84 -30.99
C ALA A 134 17.77 -10.60 -32.51
N PRO A 135 18.02 -9.38 -33.02
CA PRO A 135 17.88 -9.06 -34.45
C PRO A 135 18.71 -9.97 -35.39
N ASP A 136 19.64 -10.73 -34.83
CA ASP A 136 20.52 -11.69 -35.51
C ASP A 136 19.97 -13.14 -35.53
N GLY A 137 18.78 -13.39 -34.98
CA GLY A 137 18.16 -14.71 -34.98
C GLY A 137 18.52 -15.61 -33.79
N THR A 138 19.31 -15.12 -32.82
CA THR A 138 19.73 -15.92 -31.66
C THR A 138 18.66 -15.89 -30.57
N ALA A 139 18.20 -17.08 -30.12
CA ALA A 139 17.22 -17.20 -29.05
C ALA A 139 17.90 -17.04 -27.67
N HIS A 140 17.60 -15.96 -26.95
CA HIS A 140 18.05 -15.81 -25.57
C HIS A 140 16.99 -16.36 -24.62
N ASN A 141 17.27 -17.52 -24.03
CA ASN A 141 16.51 -17.99 -22.87
C ASN A 141 16.94 -17.17 -21.65
N ILE A 142 16.20 -16.10 -21.34
CA ILE A 142 16.30 -15.47 -20.02
C ILE A 142 15.42 -16.32 -19.08
N SER A 143 15.88 -17.53 -18.75
CA SER A 143 15.45 -18.20 -17.54
C SER A 143 16.22 -17.59 -16.37
N ASN A 144 15.55 -17.42 -15.22
CA ASN A 144 16.21 -17.12 -13.96
C ASN A 144 17.15 -18.27 -13.57
N GLU A 145 18.35 -18.29 -14.15
CA GLU A 145 19.44 -19.22 -13.79
C GLU A 145 20.13 -18.81 -12.47
N PHE A 146 19.62 -17.78 -11.77
CA PHE A 146 20.16 -17.31 -10.50
C PHE A 146 19.85 -18.19 -9.28
N MET A 147 19.12 -19.31 -9.46
CA MET A 147 18.91 -20.31 -8.40
C MET A 147 19.41 -21.67 -8.90
N ARG A 148 20.73 -21.80 -9.08
CA ARG A 148 21.40 -23.08 -8.86
C ARG A 148 21.75 -23.15 -7.39
N GLU A 149 20.97 -23.91 -6.62
CA GLU A 149 21.50 -24.50 -5.40
C GLU A 149 22.64 -25.42 -5.82
N SER A 150 23.83 -25.19 -5.27
CA SER A 150 25.01 -26.03 -5.46
C SER A 150 24.74 -27.45 -4.95
N GLU A 151 25.15 -28.45 -5.75
CA GLU A 151 25.24 -29.86 -5.35
C GLU A 151 26.15 -30.06 -4.12
#